data_AF-A0A1X3D1X1-F1
#
_entry.id   AF-A0A1X3D1X1-F1
#
_cell.length_a   1.000
_cell.length_b   1.000
_cell.length_c   1.000
_cell.angle_alpha   90.00
_cell.angle_beta   90.00
_cell.angle_gamma   90.00
#
_symmetry.space_group_name_H-M   'P 1'
#
loop_
_entity.id
_entity.type
_entity.pdbx_description
1 polymer ?
#
loop_
_entity_poly.entity_id
_entity_poly.type
_entity_poly.pdbx_seq_one_letter_code
_entity_poly.pdbx_strand_id
1 'polypeptide(L)'
;MNNKYKKKLPPKPCISCKAAVGAGRPVNPIHGLKFLENETDFAFEGLMPLVWNRSYYSDQDGTGWLGEGWSIPGSQRIVRDAAGLAYIDDQGRLFPLPEVDEDDEEPVLFESEQIWFSKNSDGHYVIASLNGSVSLRFAPLAVSEDDPNGDNCAELPLVAVEDANGNHQRFIYHPLTGLPQYIIDGNGRVFYLHFGNVADAAAPKLRLLSVSLLDTLPAVGTAAQVGAALVRYEYGAGGDLLRVIGRDGTVKRSFTYQNNLMVSHTDAAGLTAYYEYSHYTPTGKVLRNWTSLGEEWRFTYHDGYTEVTDVLGRTEQYHYDDNNELTKRV
;
A
#
# COMPACT_ATOMS: atom_id res chain seq x y z
N MET A 1 -19.14 7.38 21.30
CA MET A 1 -19.54 7.73 19.92
C MET A 1 -19.38 9.24 19.75
N ASN A 2 -18.25 9.70 19.22
CA ASN A 2 -18.09 11.11 18.86
C ASN A 2 -18.99 11.40 17.64
N ASN A 3 -19.91 12.36 17.75
CA ASN A 3 -20.79 12.76 16.65
C ASN A 3 -20.06 13.51 15.52
N LYS A 4 -18.74 13.68 15.61
CA LYS A 4 -17.88 14.46 14.70
C LYS A 4 -17.80 13.88 13.27
N TYR A 5 -17.95 12.56 13.10
CA TYR A 5 -17.81 11.88 11.80
C TYR A 5 -19.08 11.13 11.42
N LYS A 6 -20.17 11.86 11.14
CA LYS A 6 -21.45 11.25 10.74
C LYS A 6 -21.98 11.91 9.47
N LYS A 7 -21.68 11.32 8.30
CA LYS A 7 -22.42 11.60 7.06
C LYS A 7 -22.74 10.32 6.32
N LYS A 8 -24.00 10.20 5.87
CA LYS A 8 -24.43 9.17 4.93
C LYS A 8 -24.32 9.76 3.53
N LEU A 9 -23.25 9.44 2.83
CA LEU A 9 -23.20 9.59 1.38
C LEU A 9 -23.65 8.27 0.75
N PRO A 10 -24.29 8.27 -0.42
CA PRO A 10 -24.51 7.03 -1.16
C PRO A 10 -23.15 6.36 -1.36
N PRO A 11 -23.04 5.03 -1.19
CA PRO A 11 -21.79 4.34 -1.47
C PRO A 11 -21.44 4.64 -2.91
N LYS A 12 -20.34 5.37 -3.11
CA LYS A 12 -19.76 5.46 -4.44
C LYS A 12 -19.33 4.04 -4.82
N PRO A 13 -19.66 3.54 -6.03
CA PRO A 13 -18.85 2.47 -6.60
C PRO A 13 -17.40 2.94 -6.43
N CYS A 14 -16.49 2.10 -5.97
CA CYS A 14 -15.13 2.55 -5.75
C CYS A 14 -14.55 2.96 -7.13
N ILE A 15 -14.69 4.25 -7.47
CA ILE A 15 -14.48 4.85 -8.81
C ILE A 15 -13.05 4.56 -9.29
N SER A 16 -12.14 4.29 -8.34
CA SER A 16 -10.72 4.10 -8.55
C SER A 16 -10.21 2.75 -8.03
N CYS A 17 -11.07 1.78 -7.70
CA CYS A 17 -10.56 0.46 -7.34
C CYS A 17 -10.00 -0.19 -8.60
N LYS A 18 -8.69 -0.03 -8.79
CA LYS A 18 -7.89 -0.57 -9.90
C LYS A 18 -7.99 -2.09 -10.01
N ALA A 19 -8.59 -2.76 -9.03
CA ALA A 19 -8.87 -4.19 -9.05
C ALA A 19 -10.35 -4.57 -9.20
N ALA A 20 -11.28 -3.62 -9.22
CA ALA A 20 -12.71 -3.89 -9.36
C ALA A 20 -13.05 -4.61 -10.67
N VAL A 21 -12.22 -4.41 -11.70
CA VAL A 21 -12.31 -5.12 -12.98
C VAL A 21 -11.01 -5.85 -13.22
N GLY A 22 -11.08 -7.19 -13.36
CA GLY A 22 -9.94 -8.05 -13.60
C GLY A 22 -10.20 -9.05 -14.73
N ALA A 23 -9.18 -9.26 -15.56
CA ALA A 23 -9.08 -10.31 -16.57
C ALA A 23 -7.66 -10.91 -16.54
N GLY A 24 -7.42 -12.12 -17.06
CA GLY A 24 -6.05 -12.65 -17.19
C GLY A 24 -5.19 -12.67 -15.92
N ARG A 25 -5.77 -13.09 -14.79
CA ARG A 25 -5.09 -13.47 -13.53
C ARG A 25 -3.90 -12.60 -13.05
N PRO A 26 -4.17 -11.46 -12.40
CA PRO A 26 -5.21 -10.49 -12.71
C PRO A 26 -4.59 -9.23 -13.32
N VAL A 27 -5.17 -8.75 -14.41
CA VAL A 27 -4.85 -7.52 -15.15
C VAL A 27 -6.12 -6.70 -15.20
N ASN A 28 -6.04 -5.40 -14.95
CA ASN A 28 -7.17 -4.51 -15.16
C ASN A 28 -7.24 -4.16 -16.66
N PRO A 29 -8.28 -4.56 -17.40
CA PRO A 29 -8.38 -4.30 -18.83
C PRO A 29 -8.62 -2.82 -19.16
N ILE A 30 -9.11 -2.00 -18.23
CA ILE A 30 -9.37 -0.57 -18.45
C ILE A 30 -8.04 0.20 -18.38
N HIS A 31 -7.32 0.07 -17.27
CA HIS A 31 -6.04 0.77 -17.09
C HIS A 31 -4.88 0.08 -17.79
N GLY A 32 -5.00 -1.22 -18.03
CA GLY A 32 -3.93 -2.07 -18.55
C GLY A 32 -2.85 -2.40 -17.54
N LEU A 33 -3.09 -2.15 -16.26
CA LEU A 33 -2.13 -2.42 -15.19
C LEU A 33 -2.25 -3.87 -14.68
N LYS A 34 -1.13 -4.40 -14.20
CA LYS A 34 -1.07 -5.62 -13.41
C LYS A 34 -1.26 -5.28 -11.94
N PHE A 35 -2.14 -6.00 -11.23
CA PHE A 35 -2.32 -5.82 -9.79
C PHE A 35 -2.25 -7.13 -9.00
N LEU A 36 -1.90 -7.08 -7.73
CA LEU A 36 -2.13 -8.13 -6.73
C LEU A 36 -2.73 -7.46 -5.51
N GLU A 37 -3.78 -8.03 -4.93
CA GLU A 37 -4.42 -7.48 -3.74
C GLU A 37 -4.46 -8.49 -2.63
N ASN A 38 -4.44 -8.00 -1.39
CA ASN A 38 -4.70 -8.80 -0.19
C ASN A 38 -3.81 -10.05 -0.07
N GLU A 39 -2.57 -9.97 -0.57
CA GLU A 39 -1.57 -11.03 -0.43
C GLU A 39 -1.13 -11.11 1.03
N THR A 40 -1.86 -11.89 1.83
CA THR A 40 -1.69 -11.95 3.29
C THR A 40 -0.51 -12.84 3.64
N ASP A 41 0.51 -12.27 4.28
CA ASP A 41 1.69 -13.01 4.72
C ASP A 41 1.47 -13.59 6.14
N PHE A 42 0.80 -12.83 7.02
CA PHE A 42 0.32 -13.29 8.32
C PHE A 42 -0.83 -12.39 8.82
N ALA A 43 -1.62 -12.89 9.77
CA ALA A 43 -2.67 -12.13 10.42
C ALA A 43 -2.77 -12.49 11.89
N PHE A 44 -3.15 -11.53 12.70
CA PHE A 44 -3.37 -11.69 14.13
C PHE A 44 -4.70 -11.07 14.53
N GLU A 45 -5.63 -11.92 14.98
CA GLU A 45 -6.91 -11.51 15.55
C GLU A 45 -6.73 -10.69 16.82
N GLY A 46 -7.70 -9.81 17.12
CA GLY A 46 -7.66 -8.94 18.29
C GLY A 46 -8.82 -7.96 18.31
N LEU A 47 -8.80 -7.06 19.30
CA LEU A 47 -9.77 -5.94 19.39
C LEU A 47 -9.68 -5.04 18.16
N MET A 48 -8.46 -4.91 17.64
CA MET A 48 -8.17 -4.32 16.34
C MET A 48 -7.19 -5.24 15.61
N PRO A 49 -7.68 -6.10 14.70
CA PRO A 49 -6.85 -7.10 14.03
C PRO A 49 -5.69 -6.47 13.26
N LEU A 50 -4.51 -7.08 13.33
CA LEU A 50 -3.38 -6.75 12.46
C LEU A 50 -3.33 -7.78 11.33
N VAL A 51 -3.76 -7.37 10.14
CA VAL A 51 -3.61 -8.16 8.92
C VAL A 51 -2.41 -7.61 8.17
N TRP A 52 -1.36 -8.41 8.02
CA TRP A 52 -0.16 -8.04 7.29
C TRP A 52 -0.24 -8.59 5.87
N ASN A 53 -0.78 -7.77 4.98
CA ASN A 53 -0.95 -8.07 3.57
C ASN A 53 -0.10 -7.16 2.70
N ARG A 54 0.05 -7.56 1.43
CA ARG A 54 0.77 -6.79 0.42
C ARG A 54 -0.15 -6.54 -0.76
N SER A 55 -0.04 -5.36 -1.35
CA SER A 55 -0.64 -5.04 -2.63
C SER A 55 0.45 -4.66 -3.62
N TYR A 56 0.25 -5.04 -4.88
CA TYR A 56 1.11 -4.63 -5.99
C TYR A 56 0.26 -3.97 -7.06
N TYR A 57 0.70 -2.83 -7.59
CA TYR A 57 0.15 -2.24 -8.81
C TYR A 57 1.30 -1.82 -9.72
N SER A 58 1.26 -2.24 -10.97
CA SER A 58 2.34 -1.94 -11.92
C SER A 58 2.42 -0.47 -12.31
N ASP A 59 1.37 0.31 -12.04
CA ASP A 59 1.30 1.75 -12.31
C ASP A 59 1.44 2.60 -11.05
N GLN A 60 1.73 1.99 -9.90
CA GLN A 60 1.98 2.74 -8.68
C GLN A 60 3.35 3.40 -8.77
N ASP A 61 3.34 4.73 -8.69
CA ASP A 61 4.56 5.53 -8.63
C ASP A 61 5.26 5.42 -7.27
N GLY A 62 6.59 5.53 -7.32
CA GLY A 62 7.43 5.55 -6.13
C GLY A 62 7.82 4.16 -5.60
N THR A 63 8.67 4.17 -4.59
CA THR A 63 9.26 2.97 -4.01
C THR A 63 8.74 2.75 -2.59
N GLY A 64 7.98 1.67 -2.39
CA GLY A 64 7.53 1.23 -1.07
C GLY A 64 8.60 0.46 -0.30
N TRP A 65 8.25 -0.01 0.90
CA TRP A 65 9.17 -0.75 1.78
C TRP A 65 9.65 -2.09 1.19
N LEU A 66 8.89 -2.63 0.22
CA LEU A 66 9.21 -3.86 -0.49
C LEU A 66 9.68 -3.63 -1.94
N GLY A 67 9.95 -2.37 -2.34
CA GLY A 67 10.31 -2.01 -3.70
C GLY A 67 9.21 -1.29 -4.46
N GLU A 68 9.46 -1.02 -5.74
CA GLU A 68 8.55 -0.30 -6.62
C GLU A 68 7.24 -1.08 -6.84
N GLY A 69 6.14 -0.34 -6.88
CA GLY A 69 4.80 -0.89 -7.07
C GLY A 69 4.21 -1.67 -5.87
N TRP A 70 4.93 -1.83 -4.76
CA TRP A 70 4.44 -2.53 -3.57
C TRP A 70 3.98 -1.58 -2.46
N SER A 71 2.84 -1.91 -1.84
CA SER A 71 2.32 -1.25 -0.64
C SER A 71 1.99 -2.28 0.45
N ILE A 72 2.13 -1.87 1.72
CA ILE A 72 1.85 -2.71 2.91
C ILE A 72 1.24 -1.88 4.04
N PRO A 73 0.55 -2.50 5.01
CA PRO A 73 0.05 -1.81 6.19
C PRO A 73 1.13 -0.99 6.88
N GLY A 74 0.87 0.30 7.06
CA GLY A 74 1.80 1.26 7.66
C GLY A 74 2.55 2.12 6.66
N SER A 75 2.60 1.77 5.36
CA SER A 75 3.31 2.58 4.37
C SER A 75 2.55 3.84 3.92
N GLN A 76 1.34 4.04 4.42
CA GLN A 76 0.55 5.25 4.18
C GLN A 76 1.25 6.46 4.78
N ARG A 77 1.18 7.59 4.08
CA ARG A 77 1.81 8.83 4.52
C ARG A 77 1.16 10.03 3.86
N ILE A 78 1.23 11.16 4.54
CA ILE A 78 0.95 12.46 3.92
C ILE A 78 2.29 13.04 3.47
N VAL A 79 2.34 13.51 2.24
CA VAL A 79 3.47 14.28 1.69
C VAL A 79 3.08 15.75 1.65
N ARG A 80 4.04 16.61 1.97
CA ARG A 80 3.89 18.06 1.99
C ARG A 80 4.84 18.66 0.96
N ASP A 81 4.31 19.48 0.07
CA ASP A 81 5.07 20.24 -0.91
C ASP A 81 4.52 21.66 -1.07
N ALA A 82 5.00 22.39 -2.07
CA ALA A 82 4.58 23.77 -2.34
C ALA A 82 3.11 23.89 -2.80
N ALA A 83 2.48 22.81 -3.26
CA ALA A 83 1.08 22.76 -3.65
C ALA A 83 0.15 22.39 -2.49
N GLY A 84 0.70 21.95 -1.35
CA GLY A 84 -0.05 21.64 -0.13
C GLY A 84 0.22 20.23 0.37
N LEU A 85 -0.83 19.57 0.86
CA LEU A 85 -0.77 18.20 1.37
C LEU A 85 -1.34 17.23 0.34
N ALA A 86 -0.68 16.09 0.16
CA ALA A 86 -1.22 14.96 -0.58
C ALA A 86 -1.09 13.68 0.24
N TYR A 87 -2.05 12.77 0.09
CA TYR A 87 -2.09 11.50 0.77
C TYR A 87 -1.68 10.38 -0.18
N ILE A 88 -0.81 9.50 0.30
CA ILE A 88 -0.51 8.21 -0.31
C ILE A 88 -1.23 7.14 0.50
N ASP A 89 -2.26 6.53 -0.09
CA ASP A 89 -3.10 5.53 0.57
C ASP A 89 -2.43 4.14 0.67
N ASP A 90 -3.17 3.17 1.21
CA ASP A 90 -2.71 1.79 1.41
C ASP A 90 -2.53 0.99 0.11
N GLN A 91 -3.02 1.53 -1.01
CA GLN A 91 -2.78 1.04 -2.37
C GLN A 91 -1.68 1.83 -3.10
N GLY A 92 -1.08 2.83 -2.42
CA GLY A 92 -0.04 3.68 -3.00
C GLY A 92 -0.56 4.77 -3.94
N ARG A 93 -1.87 5.02 -3.97
CA ARG A 93 -2.46 6.09 -4.78
C ARG A 93 -2.19 7.44 -4.11
N LEU A 94 -1.67 8.38 -4.88
CA LEU A 94 -1.42 9.76 -4.47
C LEU A 94 -2.61 10.65 -4.86
N PHE A 95 -3.16 11.42 -3.93
CA PHE A 95 -4.14 12.46 -4.23
C PHE A 95 -4.02 13.66 -3.28
N PRO A 96 -4.32 14.89 -3.75
CA PRO A 96 -4.27 16.10 -2.92
C PRO A 96 -5.34 16.05 -1.84
N LEU A 97 -5.00 16.47 -0.63
CA LEU A 97 -5.90 16.64 0.50
C LEU A 97 -6.44 18.08 0.52
N PRO A 98 -7.66 18.32 1.06
CA PRO A 98 -8.15 19.67 1.25
C PRO A 98 -7.30 20.42 2.28
N GLU A 99 -7.25 21.75 2.15
CA GLU A 99 -6.65 22.61 3.18
C GLU A 99 -7.44 22.51 4.49
N VAL A 100 -6.71 22.53 5.61
CA VAL A 100 -7.25 22.52 6.97
C VAL A 100 -6.43 23.50 7.79
N ASP A 101 -7.10 24.45 8.42
CA ASP A 101 -6.47 25.44 9.30
C ASP A 101 -6.43 24.93 10.75
N GLU A 102 -5.51 25.46 11.56
CA GLU A 102 -5.41 25.09 12.98
C GLU A 102 -6.62 25.52 13.80
N ASP A 103 -7.35 26.54 13.31
CA ASP A 103 -8.57 27.07 13.92
C ASP A 103 -9.83 26.28 13.49
N ASP A 104 -9.70 25.31 12.58
CA ASP A 104 -10.84 24.48 12.14
C ASP A 104 -11.24 23.48 13.24
N GLU A 105 -12.25 23.85 14.03
CA GLU A 105 -12.78 22.98 15.09
C GLU A 105 -13.43 21.69 14.53
N GLU A 106 -13.91 21.72 13.29
CA GLU A 106 -14.65 20.66 12.61
C GLU A 106 -13.86 20.03 11.44
N PRO A 107 -14.03 18.73 11.18
CA PRO A 107 -13.29 18.08 10.10
C PRO A 107 -13.87 18.46 8.74
N VAL A 108 -13.00 18.58 7.73
CA VAL A 108 -13.38 18.83 6.35
C VAL A 108 -13.77 17.51 5.69
N LEU A 109 -14.94 17.49 5.05
CA LEU A 109 -15.39 16.35 4.26
C LEU A 109 -14.76 16.39 2.87
N PHE A 110 -14.04 15.34 2.50
CA PHE A 110 -13.58 15.15 1.13
C PHE A 110 -14.53 14.22 0.37
N GLU A 111 -15.49 14.80 -0.35
CA GLU A 111 -16.57 14.02 -0.98
C GLU A 111 -16.11 13.13 -2.15
N SER A 112 -15.04 13.46 -2.88
CA SER A 112 -14.52 12.57 -3.93
C SER A 112 -14.00 11.27 -3.32
N GLU A 113 -13.22 11.37 -2.25
CA GLU A 113 -12.52 10.25 -1.60
C GLU A 113 -13.31 9.60 -0.46
N GLN A 114 -14.48 10.15 -0.09
CA GLN A 114 -15.34 9.61 0.98
C GLN A 114 -14.60 9.50 2.32
N ILE A 115 -13.83 10.53 2.66
CA ILE A 115 -13.09 10.62 3.93
C ILE A 115 -13.34 11.96 4.62
N TRP A 116 -13.10 11.98 5.91
CA TRP A 116 -12.94 13.21 6.69
C TRP A 116 -11.46 13.50 6.88
N PHE A 117 -11.08 14.76 6.80
CA PHE A 117 -9.72 15.24 7.03
C PHE A 117 -9.71 16.38 8.06
N SER A 118 -8.75 16.37 8.98
CA SER A 118 -8.62 17.41 10.01
C SER A 118 -7.19 17.48 10.54
N LYS A 119 -6.80 18.60 11.13
CA LYS A 119 -5.61 18.75 11.96
C LYS A 119 -6.04 18.87 13.42
N ASN A 120 -5.46 18.07 14.31
CA ASN A 120 -5.71 18.17 15.75
C ASN A 120 -4.89 19.31 16.35
N SER A 121 -5.28 19.76 17.54
CA SER A 121 -4.56 20.80 18.29
C SER A 121 -3.14 20.40 18.74
N ASP A 122 -2.81 19.11 18.68
CA ASP A 122 -1.44 18.60 18.89
C ASP A 122 -0.61 18.55 17.59
N GLY A 123 -1.12 19.13 16.50
CA GLY A 123 -0.45 19.22 15.20
C GLY A 123 -0.59 17.97 14.34
N HIS A 124 -1.20 16.88 14.83
CA HIS A 124 -1.33 15.65 14.06
C HIS A 124 -2.49 15.74 13.07
N TYR A 125 -2.28 15.23 11.86
CA TYR A 125 -3.33 15.10 10.86
C TYR A 125 -4.12 13.81 11.06
N VAL A 126 -5.42 13.88 10.81
CA VAL A 126 -6.34 12.75 10.95
C VAL A 126 -7.14 12.57 9.67
N ILE A 127 -7.12 11.35 9.14
CA ILE A 127 -8.01 10.89 8.06
C ILE A 127 -8.99 9.88 8.67
N ALA A 128 -10.29 10.10 8.58
CA ALA A 128 -11.30 9.19 9.14
C ALA A 128 -12.31 8.72 8.09
N SER A 129 -12.81 7.49 8.24
CA SER A 129 -13.92 6.99 7.42
C SER A 129 -15.20 7.80 7.67
N LEU A 130 -16.13 7.81 6.70
CA LEU A 130 -17.36 8.61 6.79
C LEU A 130 -18.22 8.36 8.04
N ASN A 131 -18.16 7.14 8.56
CA ASN A 131 -18.89 6.69 9.74
C ASN A 131 -18.04 6.72 11.03
N GLY A 132 -16.78 7.16 10.95
CA GLY A 132 -15.84 7.19 12.06
C GLY A 132 -15.47 5.81 12.61
N SER A 133 -15.66 4.72 11.86
CA SER A 133 -15.30 3.37 12.29
C SER A 133 -13.80 3.17 12.41
N VAL A 134 -13.03 3.86 11.56
CA VAL A 134 -11.57 3.84 11.56
C VAL A 134 -11.06 5.27 11.33
N SER A 135 -10.02 5.65 12.07
CA SER A 135 -9.22 6.85 11.85
C SER A 135 -7.74 6.50 11.73
N LEU A 136 -7.07 7.24 10.86
CA LEU A 136 -5.62 7.20 10.61
C LEU A 136 -5.03 8.50 11.14
N ARG A 137 -3.92 8.40 11.87
CA ARG A 137 -3.22 9.55 12.44
C ARG A 137 -1.82 9.66 11.87
N PHE A 138 -1.45 10.85 11.41
CA PHE A 138 -0.17 11.17 10.78
C PHE A 138 0.52 12.29 11.54
N ALA A 139 1.83 12.19 11.73
CA ALA A 139 2.59 13.14 12.52
C ALA A 139 4.03 13.29 12.00
N PRO A 140 4.68 14.44 12.21
CA PRO A 140 6.09 14.60 11.92
C PRO A 140 6.93 13.68 12.82
N LEU A 141 8.02 13.14 12.27
CA LEU A 141 8.97 12.33 13.05
C LEU A 141 10.00 13.18 13.81
N ALA A 142 10.14 14.45 13.44
CA ALA A 142 11.04 15.39 14.07
C ALA A 142 10.34 16.74 14.26
N VAL A 143 10.47 17.30 15.45
CA VAL A 143 10.03 18.64 15.83
C VAL A 143 11.18 19.33 16.54
N SER A 144 11.18 20.66 16.55
CA SER A 144 12.20 21.47 17.23
C SER A 144 11.55 22.67 17.92
N GLU A 145 12.31 23.43 18.71
CA GLU A 145 11.80 24.67 19.31
C GLU A 145 11.36 25.68 18.24
N ASP A 146 12.07 25.73 17.10
CA ASP A 146 11.77 26.61 15.96
C ASP A 146 10.69 26.03 15.02
N ASP A 147 10.33 24.75 15.20
CA ASP A 147 9.32 24.04 14.40
C ASP A 147 8.60 22.99 15.28
N PRO A 148 7.76 23.45 16.23
CA PRO A 148 7.14 22.59 17.23
C PRO A 148 6.08 21.65 16.64
N ASN A 149 5.52 22.00 15.48
CA ASN A 149 4.50 21.23 14.77
C ASN A 149 5.08 20.41 13.60
N GLY A 150 6.38 20.49 13.35
CA GLY A 150 7.04 19.79 12.24
C GLY A 150 6.50 20.24 10.88
N ASP A 151 6.18 21.52 10.73
CA ASP A 151 5.65 22.11 9.50
C ASP A 151 6.69 22.08 8.36
N ASN A 152 7.98 21.94 8.68
CA ASN A 152 9.04 21.72 7.69
C ASN A 152 9.24 20.24 7.30
N CYS A 153 8.53 19.31 7.95
CA CYS A 153 8.59 17.90 7.54
C CYS A 153 7.89 17.71 6.18
N ALA A 154 8.64 17.22 5.18
CA ALA A 154 8.10 16.91 3.86
C ALA A 154 7.25 15.64 3.83
N GLU A 155 7.46 14.72 4.78
CA GLU A 155 6.67 13.50 4.93
C GLU A 155 6.17 13.34 6.36
N LEU A 156 4.90 12.98 6.49
CA LEU A 156 4.16 12.75 7.73
C LEU A 156 3.67 11.30 7.70
N PRO A 157 4.43 10.34 8.24
CA PRO A 157 4.06 8.94 8.19
C PRO A 157 2.89 8.61 9.11
N LEU A 158 2.24 7.46 8.86
CA LEU A 158 1.20 6.93 9.73
C LEU A 158 1.79 6.56 11.09
N VAL A 159 1.27 7.15 12.17
CA VAL A 159 1.69 6.87 13.56
C VAL A 159 0.67 6.06 14.34
N ALA A 160 -0.61 6.11 13.97
CA ALA A 160 -1.64 5.28 14.58
C ALA A 160 -2.81 4.99 13.63
N VAL A 161 -3.44 3.84 13.85
CA VAL A 161 -4.78 3.50 13.32
C VAL A 161 -5.65 3.28 14.55
N GLU A 162 -6.82 3.90 14.62
CA GLU A 162 -7.73 3.79 15.76
C GLU A 162 -9.13 3.40 15.29
N ASP A 163 -9.85 2.61 16.08
CA ASP A 163 -11.26 2.29 15.85
C ASP A 163 -12.20 3.18 16.69
N ALA A 164 -13.51 3.08 16.43
CA ALA A 164 -14.53 3.85 17.16
C ALA A 164 -14.62 3.53 18.68
N ASN A 165 -13.99 2.45 19.14
CA ASN A 165 -13.95 2.04 20.54
C ASN A 165 -12.64 2.47 21.24
N GLY A 166 -11.73 3.13 20.52
CA GLY A 166 -10.41 3.55 21.04
C GLY A 166 -9.36 2.44 21.02
N ASN A 167 -9.64 1.28 20.43
CA ASN A 167 -8.61 0.28 20.15
C ASN A 167 -7.70 0.85 19.06
N HIS A 168 -6.40 0.61 19.18
CA HIS A 168 -5.45 1.25 18.28
C HIS A 168 -4.23 0.40 17.97
N GLN A 169 -3.71 0.56 16.77
CA GLN A 169 -2.38 0.15 16.37
C GLN A 169 -1.46 1.38 16.42
N ARG A 170 -0.24 1.24 16.93
CA ARG A 170 0.78 2.31 16.95
C ARG A 170 2.00 1.93 16.15
N PHE A 171 2.56 2.88 15.42
CA PHE A 171 3.77 2.73 14.65
C PHE A 171 4.87 3.55 15.33
N ILE A 172 5.96 2.90 15.71
CA ILE A 172 7.11 3.53 16.36
C ILE A 172 8.24 3.58 15.35
N TYR A 173 8.73 4.79 15.07
CA TYR A 173 9.77 5.05 14.08
C TYR A 173 11.13 5.21 14.74
N HIS A 174 12.17 4.79 14.03
CA HIS A 174 13.54 4.95 14.47
C HIS A 174 13.98 6.42 14.30
N PRO A 175 14.45 7.09 15.36
CA PRO A 175 14.61 8.55 15.37
C PRO A 175 15.69 9.06 14.39
N LEU A 176 16.68 8.22 14.03
CA LEU A 176 17.75 8.64 13.13
C LEU A 176 17.49 8.29 11.65
N THR A 177 16.74 7.21 11.39
CA THR A 177 16.55 6.71 10.01
C THR A 177 15.18 7.06 9.46
N GLY A 178 14.22 7.46 10.30
CA GLY A 178 12.85 7.73 9.90
C GLY A 178 12.06 6.48 9.46
N LEU A 179 12.64 5.28 9.59
CA LEU A 179 11.98 4.03 9.23
C LEU A 179 11.17 3.47 10.40
N PRO A 180 10.02 2.82 10.13
CA PRO A 180 9.24 2.19 11.19
C PRO A 180 10.00 1.01 11.76
N GLN A 181 10.10 0.99 13.09
CA GLN A 181 10.83 -0.01 13.85
C GLN A 181 9.88 -0.99 14.53
N TYR A 182 8.76 -0.52 15.08
CA TYR A 182 7.79 -1.38 15.74
C TYR A 182 6.35 -1.05 15.35
N ILE A 183 5.51 -2.07 15.36
CA ILE A 183 4.05 -1.93 15.42
C ILE A 183 3.58 -2.53 16.74
N ILE A 184 2.75 -1.80 17.46
CA ILE A 184 2.03 -2.31 18.63
C ILE A 184 0.58 -2.42 18.21
N ASP A 185 0.00 -3.62 18.23
CA ASP A 185 -1.40 -3.80 17.82
C ASP A 185 -2.42 -3.55 18.94
N GLY A 186 -3.71 -3.68 18.62
CA GLY A 186 -4.81 -3.45 19.57
C GLY A 186 -4.84 -4.38 20.79
N ASN A 187 -4.00 -5.41 20.82
CA ASN A 187 -3.84 -6.33 21.95
C ASN A 187 -2.50 -6.12 22.68
N GLY A 188 -1.70 -5.13 22.28
CA GLY A 188 -0.40 -4.83 22.87
C GLY A 188 0.74 -5.73 22.39
N ARG A 189 0.53 -6.56 21.35
CA ARG A 189 1.60 -7.38 20.76
C ARG A 189 2.56 -6.47 20.01
N VAL A 190 3.85 -6.76 20.13
CA VAL A 190 4.92 -5.94 19.53
C VAL A 190 5.53 -6.65 18.33
N PHE A 191 5.40 -6.04 17.17
CA PHE A 191 5.96 -6.52 15.91
C PHE A 191 7.18 -5.67 15.57
N TYR A 192 8.34 -6.30 15.46
CA TYR A 192 9.58 -5.66 15.02
C TYR A 192 9.71 -5.69 13.51
N LEU A 193 9.89 -4.52 12.90
CA LEU A 193 10.12 -4.33 11.48
C LEU A 193 11.62 -4.14 11.26
N HIS A 194 12.25 -5.17 10.70
CA HIS A 194 13.69 -5.15 10.44
C HIS A 194 13.96 -4.62 9.04
N PHE A 195 14.46 -3.40 8.93
CA PHE A 195 14.92 -2.82 7.68
C PHE A 195 16.43 -2.98 7.49
N GLY A 196 16.87 -3.13 6.25
CA GLY A 196 18.28 -3.15 5.91
C GLY A 196 18.56 -2.74 4.46
N ASN A 197 19.81 -2.41 4.16
CA ASN A 197 20.25 -2.09 2.81
C ASN A 197 20.39 -3.38 1.99
N VAL A 198 19.76 -3.42 0.81
CA VAL A 198 19.82 -4.57 -0.13
C VAL A 198 20.62 -4.28 -1.40
N ALA A 199 21.17 -3.07 -1.52
CA ALA A 199 21.97 -2.63 -2.65
C ALA A 199 23.40 -2.27 -2.22
N ASP A 200 24.17 -1.74 -3.15
CA ASP A 200 25.52 -1.25 -2.87
C ASP A 200 25.52 -0.16 -1.78
N ALA A 201 26.60 -0.09 -0.99
CA ALA A 201 26.73 0.90 0.08
C ALA A 201 26.78 2.34 -0.43
N ALA A 202 27.24 2.57 -1.66
CA ALA A 202 27.27 3.88 -2.31
C ALA A 202 25.88 4.34 -2.80
N ALA A 203 24.95 3.40 -3.00
CA ALA A 203 23.58 3.68 -3.44
C ALA A 203 22.59 2.82 -2.64
N PRO A 204 22.46 3.07 -1.33
CA PRO A 204 21.72 2.19 -0.44
C PRO A 204 20.23 2.17 -0.81
N LYS A 205 19.64 0.98 -0.78
CA LYS A 205 18.21 0.75 -0.92
C LYS A 205 17.71 0.07 0.35
N LEU A 206 17.13 0.85 1.25
CA LEU A 206 16.54 0.32 2.47
C LEU A 206 15.23 -0.40 2.14
N ARG A 207 15.10 -1.64 2.60
CA ARG A 207 13.93 -2.49 2.43
C ARG A 207 13.57 -3.19 3.71
N LEU A 208 12.30 -3.51 3.89
CA LEU A 208 11.85 -4.36 4.98
C LEU A 208 12.32 -5.80 4.72
N LEU A 209 13.19 -6.33 5.55
CA LEU A 209 13.76 -7.67 5.42
C LEU A 209 12.91 -8.72 6.12
N SER A 210 12.28 -8.37 7.24
CA SER A 210 11.45 -9.30 7.99
C SER A 210 10.55 -8.59 9.01
N VAL A 211 9.44 -9.24 9.36
CA VAL A 211 8.64 -8.87 10.53
C VAL A 211 8.70 -10.00 11.55
N SER A 212 8.96 -9.66 12.82
CA SER A 212 9.09 -10.63 13.92
C SER A 212 8.20 -10.25 15.08
N LEU A 213 7.63 -11.23 15.78
CA LEU A 213 6.92 -10.99 17.03
C LEU A 213 7.92 -10.94 18.19
N LEU A 214 7.83 -9.90 19.02
CA LEU A 214 8.61 -9.77 20.25
C LEU A 214 7.75 -10.05 21.48
N ASP A 215 8.39 -10.48 22.56
CA ASP A 215 7.71 -10.67 23.86
C ASP A 215 7.29 -9.33 24.47
N THR A 216 8.14 -8.30 24.36
CA THR A 216 7.88 -6.96 24.89
C THR A 216 8.55 -5.89 24.03
N LEU A 217 8.08 -4.65 24.14
CA LEU A 217 8.74 -3.50 23.51
C LEU A 217 10.13 -3.29 24.16
N PRO A 218 11.22 -3.25 23.39
CA PRO A 218 12.54 -2.97 23.94
C PRO A 218 12.63 -1.55 24.51
N ALA A 219 13.44 -1.36 25.55
CA ALA A 219 13.72 -0.03 26.06
C ALA A 219 14.43 0.83 25.00
N VAL A 220 14.19 2.14 25.04
CA VAL A 220 14.81 3.09 24.10
C VAL A 220 16.33 2.96 24.15
N GLY A 221 16.96 2.91 22.97
CA GLY A 221 18.41 2.76 22.83
C GLY A 221 18.94 1.34 23.00
N THR A 222 18.09 0.35 23.27
CA THR A 222 18.50 -1.06 23.28
C THR A 222 18.36 -1.69 21.88
N ALA A 223 19.28 -2.58 21.53
CA ALA A 223 19.13 -3.38 20.32
C ALA A 223 17.92 -4.30 20.48
N ALA A 224 17.04 -4.32 19.48
CA ALA A 224 15.92 -5.26 19.45
C ALA A 224 16.46 -6.70 19.46
N GLN A 225 15.99 -7.52 20.40
CA GLN A 225 16.20 -8.96 20.29
C GLN A 225 15.32 -9.45 19.14
N VAL A 226 15.93 -10.00 18.09
CA VAL A 226 15.18 -10.49 16.93
C VAL A 226 14.42 -11.74 17.34
N GLY A 227 13.10 -11.60 17.48
CA GLY A 227 12.19 -12.74 17.70
C GLY A 227 12.10 -13.66 16.49
N ALA A 228 11.29 -14.71 16.57
CA ALA A 228 11.05 -15.57 15.42
C ALA A 228 10.32 -14.79 14.31
N ALA A 229 10.95 -14.69 13.14
CA ALA A 229 10.35 -14.01 11.99
C ALA A 229 9.04 -14.68 11.56
N LEU A 230 7.99 -13.89 11.47
CA LEU A 230 6.67 -14.27 10.94
C LEU A 230 6.70 -14.34 9.41
N VAL A 231 7.49 -13.46 8.80
CA VAL A 231 7.75 -13.38 7.36
C VAL A 231 9.15 -12.82 7.12
N ARG A 232 9.79 -13.27 6.04
CA ARG A 232 11.04 -12.73 5.52
C ARG A 232 10.90 -12.40 4.04
N TYR A 233 11.63 -11.38 3.60
CA TYR A 233 11.63 -10.88 2.23
C TYR A 233 13.06 -10.91 1.68
N GLU A 234 13.23 -11.47 0.49
CA GLU A 234 14.51 -11.50 -0.22
C GLU A 234 14.46 -10.59 -1.44
N TYR A 235 15.58 -9.91 -1.73
CA TYR A 235 15.66 -8.87 -2.76
C TYR A 235 16.79 -9.11 -3.74
N GLY A 236 16.64 -8.58 -4.95
CA GLY A 236 17.74 -8.44 -5.90
C GLY A 236 18.57 -7.18 -5.60
N ALA A 237 19.74 -7.05 -6.23
CA ALA A 237 20.60 -5.87 -6.10
C ALA A 237 19.91 -4.56 -6.55
N GLY A 238 18.91 -4.67 -7.44
CA GLY A 238 18.05 -3.57 -7.86
C GLY A 238 17.06 -3.10 -6.78
N GLY A 239 16.93 -3.82 -5.66
CA GLY A 239 15.95 -3.53 -4.60
C GLY A 239 14.54 -4.04 -4.87
N ASP A 240 14.38 -4.90 -5.88
CA ASP A 240 13.11 -5.57 -6.20
C ASP A 240 12.90 -6.81 -5.34
N LEU A 241 11.68 -7.01 -4.84
CA LEU A 241 11.31 -8.15 -4.02
C LEU A 241 11.31 -9.45 -4.83
N LEU A 242 12.27 -10.34 -4.60
CA LEU A 242 12.36 -11.62 -5.31
C LEU A 242 11.54 -12.73 -4.67
N ARG A 243 11.48 -12.80 -3.34
CA ARG A 243 10.79 -13.88 -2.61
C ARG A 243 10.16 -13.42 -1.31
N VAL A 244 9.08 -14.09 -0.96
CA VAL A 244 8.40 -14.00 0.33
C VAL A 244 8.49 -15.36 0.99
N ILE A 245 9.05 -15.41 2.19
CA ILE A 245 9.31 -16.64 2.93
C ILE A 245 8.48 -16.59 4.21
N GLY A 246 7.61 -17.58 4.38
CA GLY A 246 6.75 -17.68 5.56
C GLY A 246 7.53 -18.07 6.82
N ARG A 247 6.84 -18.00 7.96
CA ARG A 247 7.36 -18.43 9.27
C ARG A 247 7.94 -19.85 9.27
N ASP A 248 7.36 -20.75 8.49
CA ASP A 248 7.78 -22.14 8.31
C ASP A 248 9.06 -22.30 7.46
N GLY A 249 9.60 -21.21 6.92
CA GLY A 249 10.76 -21.22 6.04
C GLY A 249 10.47 -21.58 4.59
N THR A 250 9.21 -21.83 4.23
CA THR A 250 8.82 -22.12 2.85
C THR A 250 8.64 -20.83 2.05
N VAL A 251 9.01 -20.87 0.77
CA VAL A 251 8.75 -19.76 -0.16
C VAL A 251 7.24 -19.75 -0.47
N LYS A 252 6.57 -18.65 -0.15
CA LYS A 252 5.14 -18.45 -0.40
C LYS A 252 4.88 -17.79 -1.75
N ARG A 253 5.80 -16.91 -2.18
CA ARG A 253 5.75 -16.21 -3.47
C ARG A 253 7.14 -15.97 -4.00
N SER A 254 7.30 -15.97 -5.31
CA SER A 254 8.49 -15.48 -6.00
C SER A 254 8.12 -14.56 -7.15
N PHE A 255 9.01 -13.65 -7.51
CA PHE A 255 8.76 -12.59 -8.50
C PHE A 255 10.00 -12.35 -9.37
N THR A 256 9.78 -11.91 -10.60
CA THR A 256 10.85 -11.39 -11.47
C THR A 256 10.44 -10.07 -12.11
N TYR A 257 11.43 -9.27 -12.46
CA TYR A 257 11.24 -7.88 -12.87
C TYR A 257 12.06 -7.53 -14.12
N GLN A 258 11.57 -6.53 -14.84
CA GLN A 258 12.31 -5.80 -15.87
C GLN A 258 12.09 -4.31 -15.63
N ASN A 259 13.17 -3.56 -15.40
CA ASN A 259 13.11 -2.13 -15.02
C ASN A 259 12.14 -1.88 -13.86
N ASN A 260 12.25 -2.66 -12.77
CA ASN A 260 11.41 -2.57 -11.57
C ASN A 260 9.91 -2.89 -11.78
N LEU A 261 9.50 -3.23 -13.01
CA LEU A 261 8.15 -3.69 -13.36
C LEU A 261 8.07 -5.22 -13.28
N MET A 262 7.07 -5.77 -12.58
CA MET A 262 6.91 -7.22 -12.38
C MET A 262 6.53 -7.90 -13.71
N VAL A 263 7.39 -8.80 -14.20
CA VAL A 263 7.15 -9.55 -15.44
C VAL A 263 6.76 -11.01 -15.18
N SER A 264 6.98 -11.52 -13.96
CA SER A 264 6.38 -12.78 -13.54
C SER A 264 6.20 -12.89 -12.04
N HIS A 265 5.29 -13.76 -11.61
CA HIS A 265 5.19 -14.22 -10.22
C HIS A 265 4.80 -15.69 -10.15
N THR A 266 5.26 -16.39 -9.12
CA THR A 266 4.90 -17.78 -8.82
C THR A 266 4.26 -17.89 -7.44
N ASP A 267 3.18 -18.65 -7.33
CA ASP A 267 2.50 -18.91 -6.05
C ASP A 267 3.11 -20.11 -5.29
N ALA A 268 2.61 -20.36 -4.08
CA ALA A 268 3.07 -21.46 -3.24
C ALA A 268 2.77 -22.86 -3.85
N ALA A 269 1.85 -22.95 -4.80
CA ALA A 269 1.54 -24.19 -5.52
C ALA A 269 2.44 -24.40 -6.75
N GLY A 270 3.27 -23.41 -7.10
CA GLY A 270 4.18 -23.46 -8.24
C GLY A 270 3.56 -22.99 -9.57
N LEU A 271 2.36 -22.40 -9.54
CA LEU A 271 1.77 -21.77 -10.73
C LEU A 271 2.50 -20.45 -10.98
N THR A 272 3.11 -20.32 -12.17
CA THR A 272 3.77 -19.08 -12.60
C THR A 272 2.89 -18.36 -13.60
N ALA A 273 2.67 -17.07 -13.38
CA ALA A 273 2.06 -16.17 -14.35
C ALA A 273 3.11 -15.17 -14.86
N TYR A 274 3.05 -14.86 -16.16
CA TYR A 274 4.00 -14.01 -16.87
C TYR A 274 3.27 -12.85 -17.55
N TYR A 275 3.96 -11.74 -17.76
CA TYR A 275 3.40 -10.50 -18.31
C TYR A 275 4.33 -9.88 -19.34
N GLU A 276 3.77 -9.50 -20.48
CA GLU A 276 4.42 -8.70 -21.51
C GLU A 276 3.76 -7.33 -21.54
N TYR A 277 4.57 -6.27 -21.53
CA TYR A 277 4.09 -4.89 -21.50
C TYR A 277 4.39 -4.17 -22.81
N SER A 278 3.60 -3.13 -23.11
CA SER A 278 3.86 -2.21 -24.23
C SER A 278 5.23 -1.54 -24.12
N HIS A 279 5.64 -1.22 -22.89
CA HIS A 279 6.95 -0.70 -22.51
C HIS A 279 7.14 -0.94 -21.02
N TYR A 280 8.39 -1.06 -20.56
CA TYR A 280 8.72 -1.47 -19.19
C TYR A 280 8.98 -0.25 -18.30
N THR A 281 7.93 0.52 -18.03
CA THR A 281 7.84 1.59 -17.03
C THR A 281 6.44 1.58 -16.39
N PRO A 282 6.16 2.33 -15.31
CA PRO A 282 4.84 2.33 -14.66
C PRO A 282 3.65 2.72 -15.57
N THR A 283 3.90 3.42 -16.67
CA THR A 283 2.86 3.77 -17.66
C THR A 283 2.62 2.68 -18.71
N GLY A 284 3.34 1.55 -18.63
CA GLY A 284 3.22 0.42 -19.52
C GLY A 284 1.91 -0.35 -19.30
N LYS A 285 1.24 -0.70 -20.40
CA LYS A 285 0.04 -1.55 -20.37
C LYS A 285 0.42 -3.01 -20.65
N VAL A 286 -0.21 -3.96 -19.96
CA VAL A 286 -0.03 -5.40 -20.18
C VAL A 286 -0.65 -5.78 -21.52
N LEU A 287 0.15 -6.19 -22.49
CA LEU A 287 -0.32 -6.67 -23.80
C LEU A 287 -0.66 -8.17 -23.78
N ARG A 288 -0.01 -8.93 -22.88
CA ARG A 288 -0.19 -10.38 -22.79
C ARG A 288 0.03 -10.87 -21.37
N ASN A 289 -0.81 -11.79 -20.93
CA ASN A 289 -0.59 -12.63 -19.76
C ASN A 289 -0.63 -14.10 -20.17
N TRP A 290 0.26 -14.93 -19.62
CA TRP A 290 0.16 -16.39 -19.76
C TRP A 290 0.63 -17.11 -18.51
N THR A 291 0.23 -18.37 -18.34
CA THR A 291 0.59 -19.18 -17.18
C THR A 291 1.42 -20.40 -17.55
N SER A 292 2.12 -20.98 -16.57
CA SER A 292 2.85 -22.25 -16.73
C SER A 292 1.95 -23.45 -17.04
N LEU A 293 0.63 -23.30 -16.91
CA LEU A 293 -0.37 -24.33 -17.27
C LEU A 293 -0.92 -24.15 -18.70
N GLY A 294 -0.43 -23.18 -19.46
CA GLY A 294 -0.81 -22.96 -20.86
C GLY A 294 -2.04 -22.08 -21.06
N GLU A 295 -2.55 -21.43 -20.01
CA GLU A 295 -3.56 -20.37 -20.18
C GLU A 295 -2.89 -19.11 -20.75
N GLU A 296 -3.62 -18.35 -21.56
CA GLU A 296 -3.16 -17.12 -22.18
C GLU A 296 -4.30 -16.13 -22.35
N TRP A 297 -3.99 -14.85 -22.17
CA TRP A 297 -4.83 -13.71 -22.47
C TRP A 297 -4.03 -12.65 -23.22
N ARG A 298 -4.60 -12.10 -24.29
CA ARG A 298 -4.05 -10.97 -25.06
C ARG A 298 -4.97 -9.78 -24.93
N PHE A 299 -4.39 -8.60 -24.78
CA PHE A 299 -5.10 -7.36 -24.56
C PHE A 299 -4.83 -6.41 -25.72
N THR A 300 -5.90 -6.00 -26.40
CA THR A 300 -5.86 -5.00 -27.46
C THR A 300 -6.60 -3.75 -26.98
N TYR A 301 -5.84 -2.68 -26.76
CA TYR A 301 -6.37 -1.41 -26.26
C TYR A 301 -6.87 -0.54 -27.40
N HIS A 302 -8.09 -0.04 -27.28
CA HIS A 302 -8.72 0.90 -28.20
C HIS A 302 -9.16 2.17 -27.46
N ASP A 303 -9.61 3.16 -28.21
CA ASP A 303 -10.26 4.34 -27.64
C ASP A 303 -11.65 3.95 -27.09
N GLY A 304 -11.88 4.16 -25.80
CA GLY A 304 -13.13 3.83 -25.08
C GLY A 304 -13.39 2.35 -24.76
N TYR A 305 -12.56 1.41 -25.22
CA TYR A 305 -12.71 -0.01 -24.85
C TYR A 305 -11.41 -0.82 -24.98
N THR A 306 -11.39 -2.00 -24.36
CA THR A 306 -10.32 -3.00 -24.50
C THR A 306 -10.89 -4.36 -24.87
N GLU A 307 -10.28 -5.00 -25.86
CA GLU A 307 -10.58 -6.38 -26.26
C GLU A 307 -9.61 -7.35 -25.61
N VAL A 308 -10.15 -8.37 -24.93
CA VAL A 308 -9.39 -9.43 -24.27
C VAL A 308 -9.66 -10.75 -24.99
N THR A 309 -8.62 -11.35 -25.56
CA THR A 309 -8.70 -12.64 -26.26
C THR A 309 -8.05 -13.73 -25.42
N ASP A 310 -8.76 -14.83 -25.15
CA ASP A 310 -8.20 -15.98 -24.43
C ASP A 310 -7.48 -16.98 -25.36
N VAL A 311 -6.86 -18.00 -24.77
CA VAL A 311 -6.14 -19.07 -25.48
C VAL A 311 -6.99 -19.86 -26.49
N LEU A 312 -8.33 -19.85 -26.37
CA LEU A 312 -9.25 -20.50 -27.30
C LEU A 312 -9.71 -19.56 -28.43
N GLY A 313 -9.23 -18.32 -28.45
CA GLY A 313 -9.64 -17.30 -29.42
C GLY A 313 -11.00 -16.67 -29.11
N ARG A 314 -11.55 -16.89 -27.91
CA ARG A 314 -12.77 -16.20 -27.47
C ARG A 314 -12.42 -14.78 -27.06
N THR A 315 -13.24 -13.83 -27.46
CA THR A 315 -13.05 -12.42 -27.16
C THR A 315 -14.10 -11.90 -26.18
N GLU A 316 -13.69 -11.01 -25.30
CA GLU A 316 -14.57 -10.18 -24.48
C GLU A 316 -14.14 -8.72 -24.61
N GLN A 317 -15.10 -7.80 -24.63
CA GLN A 317 -14.82 -6.36 -24.69
C GLN A 317 -15.24 -5.64 -23.42
N TYR A 318 -14.37 -4.77 -22.92
CA TYR A 318 -14.58 -3.93 -21.75
C TYR A 318 -14.66 -2.48 -22.20
N HIS A 319 -15.85 -1.90 -22.22
CA HIS A 319 -16.10 -0.49 -22.59
C HIS A 319 -16.15 0.37 -21.34
N TYR A 320 -15.59 1.58 -21.41
CA TYR A 320 -15.49 2.49 -20.28
C TYR A 320 -15.68 3.95 -20.71
N ASP A 321 -16.03 4.82 -19.77
CA ASP A 321 -16.18 6.26 -20.00
C ASP A 321 -14.85 7.03 -19.80
N ASP A 322 -14.92 8.36 -19.93
CA ASP A 322 -13.76 9.26 -19.78
C ASP A 322 -13.18 9.27 -18.35
N ASN A 323 -13.94 8.78 -17.36
CA ASN A 323 -13.49 8.62 -15.98
C ASN A 323 -12.87 7.22 -15.72
N ASN A 324 -12.73 6.40 -16.76
CA ASN A 324 -12.31 5.00 -16.69
C ASN A 324 -13.30 4.10 -15.90
N GLU A 325 -14.58 4.47 -15.86
CA GLU A 325 -15.62 3.64 -15.26
C GLU A 325 -16.15 2.63 -16.29
N LEU A 326 -16.26 1.35 -15.90
CA LEU A 326 -16.82 0.31 -16.77
C LEU A 326 -18.29 0.60 -17.10
N THR A 327 -18.60 0.80 -18.38
CA THR A 327 -19.96 1.06 -18.87
C THR A 327 -20.63 -0.18 -19.45
N LYS A 328 -19.85 -1.08 -20.06
CA LYS A 328 -20.38 -2.29 -20.71
C LYS A 328 -19.32 -3.40 -20.84
N ARG A 329 -19.74 -4.65 -20.62
CA ARG A 329 -18.98 -5.85 -20.98
C ARG A 329 -19.73 -6.64 -22.05
N VAL A 330 -19.06 -7.01 -23.14
CA VAL A 330 -19.64 -7.72 -24.31
C VAL A 330 -18.90 -9.01 -24.58
#